data_AF-A0A7R9VWB4-F1
#
_entry.id   AF-A0A7R9VWB4-F1
#
_cell.length_a   1.000
_cell.length_b   1.000
_cell.length_c   1.000
_cell.angle_alpha   90.00
_cell.angle_beta   90.00
_cell.angle_gamma   90.00
#
_symmetry.space_group_name_H-M   'P 1'
#
loop_
_entity.id
_entity.type
_entity.pdbx_description
1 polymer ?
#
loop_
_entity_poly.entity_id
_entity_poly.type
_entity_poly.pdbx_seq_one_letter_code
_entity_poly.pdbx_strand_id
1 'polypeptide(L)'
;VALLKPGAGASAEAQRQAACAFKNLALGSSAVTARIASAGAIEVLVALLKPGSGANASTQEHAAGVLKNLACGSDEHKARIASVGEGISAVAAAMGAVCT
;
A
#
# COMPACT_ATOMS: atom_id res chain seq x y z
N VAL A 1 3.14 9.85 2.89
CA VAL A 1 4.16 8.78 2.78
C VAL A 1 5.21 8.80 3.89
N ALA A 2 5.68 9.96 4.37
CA ALA A 2 6.69 10.03 5.44
C ALA A 2 6.29 9.26 6.73
N LEU A 3 5.00 9.27 7.10
CA LEU A 3 4.47 8.55 8.27
C LEU A 3 4.39 7.01 8.11
N LEU A 4 4.46 6.49 6.87
CA LEU A 4 4.49 5.04 6.65
C LEU A 4 5.91 4.47 6.77
N LYS A 5 6.96 5.30 6.69
CA LYS A 5 8.34 4.80 6.73
C LYS A 5 8.69 4.27 8.14
N PRO A 6 9.10 3.00 8.26
CA PRO A 6 9.62 2.47 9.53
C PRO A 6 10.96 3.18 9.82
N GLY A 7 11.07 3.79 11.00
CA GLY A 7 12.29 4.49 11.44
C GLY A 7 12.14 5.99 11.73
N ALA A 8 11.00 6.63 11.45
CA ALA A 8 10.79 8.05 11.74
C ALA A 8 10.44 8.36 13.22
N GLY A 9 10.64 7.44 14.16
CA GLY A 9 10.20 7.60 15.56
C GLY A 9 8.68 7.46 15.77
N ALA A 10 7.93 7.08 14.73
CA ALA A 10 6.50 6.81 14.81
C ALA A 10 6.26 5.41 15.38
N SER A 11 5.52 5.33 16.49
CA SER A 11 5.14 4.08 17.14
C SER A 11 4.35 3.18 16.17
N ALA A 12 4.37 1.85 16.35
CA ALA A 12 3.67 0.91 15.46
C ALA A 12 2.17 1.25 15.28
N GLU A 13 1.58 1.88 16.29
CA GLU A 13 0.22 2.41 16.26
C GLU A 13 0.04 3.57 15.25
N ALA A 14 0.99 4.48 15.18
CA ALA A 14 0.97 5.61 14.25
C ALA A 14 1.13 5.15 12.80
N GLN A 15 1.97 4.14 12.54
CA GLN A 15 2.05 3.51 11.22
C GLN A 15 0.72 2.83 10.84
N ARG A 16 0.08 2.14 11.81
CA ARG A 16 -1.24 1.54 11.61
C ARG A 16 -2.29 2.59 11.26
N GLN A 17 -2.39 3.66 12.04
CA GLN A 17 -3.34 4.75 11.79
C GLN A 17 -3.06 5.45 10.46
N ALA A 18 -1.80 5.68 10.12
CA ALA A 18 -1.42 6.25 8.83
C ALA A 18 -1.84 5.33 7.67
N ALA A 19 -1.59 4.03 7.77
CA ALA A 19 -2.01 3.05 6.75
C ALA A 19 -3.54 2.97 6.64
N CYS A 20 -4.26 3.04 7.76
CA CYS A 20 -5.72 3.07 7.81
C CYS A 20 -6.31 4.34 7.17
N ALA A 21 -5.76 5.50 7.49
CA ALA A 21 -6.13 6.76 6.84
C ALA A 21 -5.86 6.70 5.33
N PHE A 22 -4.72 6.13 4.91
CA PHE A 22 -4.42 5.92 3.48
C PHE A 22 -5.44 4.99 2.81
N LYS A 23 -5.88 3.92 3.48
CA LYS A 23 -6.91 3.00 2.95
C LYS A 23 -8.24 3.71 2.74
N ASN A 24 -8.67 4.51 3.72
CA ASN A 24 -9.92 5.28 3.62
C ASN A 24 -9.82 6.37 2.54
N LEU A 25 -8.68 7.04 2.42
CA LEU A 25 -8.45 8.01 1.34
C LEU A 25 -8.48 7.34 -0.04
N ALA A 26 -7.91 6.13 -0.16
CA ALA A 26 -7.93 5.36 -1.40
C ALA A 26 -9.33 4.85 -1.78
N LEU A 27 -10.28 4.77 -0.84
CA LEU A 27 -11.69 4.44 -1.11
C LEU A 27 -12.49 5.62 -1.66
N GLY A 28 -12.09 6.86 -1.36
CA GLY A 28 -12.94 8.03 -1.56
C GLY A 28 -13.01 8.56 -2.99
N SER A 29 -11.96 8.42 -3.82
CA SER A 29 -11.98 8.90 -5.20
C SER A 29 -10.76 8.42 -6.02
N SER A 30 -10.97 8.16 -7.31
CA SER A 30 -9.91 7.85 -8.29
C SER A 30 -8.84 8.94 -8.39
N ALA A 31 -9.20 10.21 -8.17
CA ALA A 31 -8.26 11.32 -8.14
C ALA A 31 -7.31 11.26 -6.93
N VAL A 32 -7.80 10.77 -5.79
CA VAL A 32 -6.99 10.64 -4.56
C VAL A 32 -6.04 9.46 -4.69
N THR A 33 -6.49 8.33 -5.23
CA THR A 33 -5.63 7.19 -5.54
C THR A 33 -4.53 7.54 -6.53
N ALA A 34 -4.82 8.33 -7.57
CA ALA A 34 -3.81 8.82 -8.51
C ALA A 34 -2.76 9.73 -7.84
N ARG A 35 -3.17 10.60 -6.93
CA ARG A 35 -2.25 11.43 -6.14
C ARG A 35 -1.39 10.60 -5.19
N ILE A 36 -1.97 9.58 -4.55
CA ILE A 36 -1.26 8.65 -3.67
C ILE A 36 -0.21 7.86 -4.48
N ALA A 37 -0.59 7.33 -5.64
CA ALA A 37 0.32 6.64 -6.55
C ALA A 37 1.46 7.56 -7.01
N SER A 38 1.13 8.79 -7.41
CA SER A 38 2.11 9.80 -7.85
C SER A 38 3.02 10.30 -6.72
N ALA A 39 2.57 10.25 -5.47
CA ALA A 39 3.37 10.63 -4.30
C ALA A 39 4.39 9.56 -3.86
N GLY A 40 4.63 8.53 -4.69
CA GLY A 40 5.55 7.43 -4.35
C GLY A 40 5.03 6.52 -3.24
N ALA A 41 3.72 6.53 -2.96
CA ALA A 41 3.16 5.68 -1.90
C ALA A 41 3.22 4.20 -2.26
N ILE A 42 3.17 3.85 -3.54
CA ILE A 42 3.28 2.47 -4.00
C ILE A 42 4.58 1.84 -3.49
N GLU A 43 5.72 2.50 -3.68
CA GLU A 43 7.02 1.98 -3.23
C GLU A 43 7.08 1.80 -1.71
N VAL A 44 6.51 2.75 -0.96
CA VAL A 44 6.48 2.67 0.51
C VAL A 44 5.56 1.54 0.99
N LEU A 45 4.38 1.38 0.39
CA LEU A 45 3.43 0.32 0.73
C LEU A 45 4.01 -1.06 0.41
N VAL A 46 4.67 -1.18 -0.75
CA VAL A 46 5.36 -2.41 -1.16
C VAL A 46 6.53 -2.72 -0.22
N ALA A 47 7.32 -1.71 0.16
CA ALA A 47 8.40 -1.88 1.13
C ALA A 47 7.89 -2.33 2.51
N LEU A 48 6.69 -1.90 2.93
CA LEU A 48 6.07 -2.36 4.17
C LEU A 48 5.62 -3.81 4.13
N LEU A 49 5.20 -4.29 2.95
CA LEU A 49 4.83 -5.69 2.72
C LEU A 49 6.04 -6.62 2.61
N LYS A 50 7.25 -6.09 2.44
CA LYS A 50 8.46 -6.92 2.44
C LYS A 50 8.68 -7.54 3.83
N PRO A 51 9.04 -8.83 3.89
CA PRO A 51 9.49 -9.46 5.12
C PRO A 51 10.72 -8.69 5.64
N GLY A 52 10.70 -8.33 6.93
CA GLY A 52 11.78 -7.55 7.56
C GLY A 52 11.58 -6.03 7.55
N SER A 53 10.44 -5.49 7.10
CA SER A 53 10.16 -4.03 7.17
C SER A 53 9.91 -3.51 8.60
N GLY A 54 9.73 -4.42 9.57
CA GLY A 54 9.34 -4.07 10.95
C GLY A 54 7.87 -3.66 11.09
N ALA A 55 7.08 -3.72 10.02
CA ALA A 55 5.64 -3.47 10.07
C ALA A 55 4.88 -4.68 10.67
N ASN A 56 3.95 -4.40 11.56
CA ASN A 56 3.04 -5.41 12.12
C ASN A 56 2.07 -5.94 11.05
N ALA A 57 1.56 -7.15 11.25
CA ALA A 57 0.60 -7.81 10.36
C ALA A 57 -0.60 -6.90 9.99
N SER A 58 -1.18 -6.18 10.95
CA SER A 58 -2.27 -5.24 10.67
C SER A 58 -1.84 -4.08 9.76
N THR A 59 -0.63 -3.53 9.91
CA THR A 59 -0.13 -2.48 9.01
C THR A 59 0.06 -3.03 7.60
N GLN A 60 0.55 -4.26 7.49
CA GLN A 60 0.68 -4.96 6.21
C GLN A 60 -0.68 -5.21 5.56
N GLU A 61 -1.70 -5.63 6.30
CA GLU A 61 -3.07 -5.77 5.78
C GLU A 61 -3.63 -4.46 5.24
N HIS A 62 -3.45 -3.36 5.97
CA HIS A 62 -3.88 -2.04 5.49
C HIS A 62 -3.11 -1.63 4.24
N ALA A 63 -1.79 -1.89 4.18
CA ALA A 63 -0.98 -1.60 3.01
C ALA A 63 -1.42 -2.41 1.78
N ALA A 64 -1.67 -3.70 1.95
CA ALA A 64 -2.21 -4.57 0.90
C ALA A 64 -3.61 -4.09 0.45
N GLY A 65 -4.46 -3.65 1.36
CA GLY A 65 -5.77 -3.08 1.04
C GLY A 65 -5.68 -1.79 0.23
N VAL A 66 -4.73 -0.90 0.54
CA VAL A 66 -4.47 0.32 -0.25
C VAL A 66 -4.02 -0.05 -1.66
N LEU A 67 -3.08 -0.98 -1.80
CA LEU A 67 -2.60 -1.45 -3.10
C LEU A 67 -3.72 -2.08 -3.93
N LYS A 68 -4.60 -2.88 -3.30
CA LYS A 68 -5.79 -3.44 -3.97
C LYS A 68 -6.71 -2.35 -4.49
N ASN A 69 -7.00 -1.33 -3.69
CA ASN A 69 -7.86 -0.23 -4.10
C ASN A 69 -7.22 0.61 -5.23
N LEU A 70 -5.91 0.85 -5.16
CA LEU A 70 -5.17 1.53 -6.22
C LEU A 70 -5.23 0.75 -7.54
N ALA A 71 -5.04 -0.58 -7.49
CA ALA A 71 -5.13 -1.47 -8.63
C ALA A 71 -6.55 -1.54 -9.23
N CYS A 72 -7.58 -1.48 -8.39
CA CYS A 72 -8.98 -1.43 -8.83
C CYS A 72 -9.34 -0.08 -9.47
N GLY A 73 -8.72 1.01 -9.02
CA GLY A 73 -8.99 2.36 -9.53
C GLY A 73 -8.35 2.69 -10.88
N SER A 74 -7.31 1.96 -11.31
CA SER A 74 -6.65 2.16 -12.61
C SER A 74 -5.71 1.00 -12.97
N ASP A 75 -5.78 0.54 -14.22
CA ASP A 75 -4.84 -0.44 -14.77
C ASP A 75 -3.39 0.06 -14.81
N GLU A 76 -3.18 1.38 -14.92
CA GLU A 76 -1.83 1.94 -14.89
C GLU A 76 -1.19 1.79 -13.51
N HIS A 77 -1.97 2.05 -12.45
CA HIS A 77 -1.53 1.79 -11.08
C HIS A 77 -1.29 0.30 -10.85
N LYS A 78 -2.17 -0.56 -11.38
CA LYS A 78 -2.04 -2.01 -11.31
C LYS A 78 -0.70 -2.48 -11.91
N ALA A 79 -0.34 -1.98 -13.10
CA ALA A 79 0.94 -2.29 -13.74
C ALA A 79 2.14 -1.79 -12.90
N ARG A 80 2.04 -0.57 -12.34
CA ARG A 80 3.08 0.00 -11.47
C ARG A 80 3.27 -0.81 -10.19
N ILE A 81 2.18 -1.22 -9.54
CA ILE A 81 2.21 -2.03 -8.33
C ILE A 81 2.83 -3.40 -8.62
N ALA A 82 2.47 -4.04 -9.73
CA ALA A 82 3.06 -5.30 -10.15
C ALA A 82 4.56 -5.17 -10.40
N SER A 83 4.99 -4.09 -11.06
CA SER A 83 6.41 -3.84 -11.37
C SER A 83 7.24 -3.54 -10.12
N VAL A 84 6.72 -2.75 -9.17
CA VAL A 84 7.43 -2.42 -7.92
C VAL A 84 7.39 -3.58 -6.92
N GLY A 85 6.29 -4.32 -6.89
CA GLY A 85 6.05 -5.44 -5.99
C GLY A 85 6.47 -6.80 -6.53
N GLU A 86 7.21 -6.82 -7.64
CA GLU A 86 7.68 -8.05 -8.27
C GLU A 86 8.49 -8.88 -7.26
N GLY A 87 8.05 -10.12 -7.03
CA GLY A 87 8.64 -11.03 -6.04
C GLY A 87 8.08 -10.93 -4.62
N ILE A 88 7.08 -10.09 -4.34
CA ILE A 88 6.42 -10.04 -3.02
C ILE A 88 5.10 -10.80 -3.08
N SER A 89 5.05 -11.94 -2.39
CA SER A 89 3.87 -12.81 -2.30
C SER A 89 2.63 -12.08 -1.80
N ALA A 90 2.79 -11.09 -0.92
CA ALA A 90 1.68 -10.26 -0.42
C ALA A 90 1.12 -9.31 -1.50
N VAL A 91 1.96 -8.78 -2.39
CA VAL A 91 1.50 -7.98 -3.54
C VAL A 91 0.83 -8.90 -4.55
N ALA A 92 1.42 -10.06 -4.83
CA ALA A 92 0.80 -11.08 -5.68
C ALA A 92 -0.56 -11.54 -5.13
N ALA A 93 -0.73 -11.67 -3.82
CA ALA A 93 -2.01 -12.00 -3.19
C ALA A 93 -3.02 -10.84 -3.28
N ALA A 94 -2.59 -9.60 -3.04
CA ALA A 94 -3.43 -8.41 -3.19
C ALA A 94 -3.92 -8.22 -4.63
N MET A 95 -3.08 -8.59 -5.60
CA MET A 95 -3.37 -8.56 -7.04
C MET A 95 -4.12 -9.82 -7.53
N GLY A 96 -3.90 -10.98 -6.92
CA GLY A 96 -4.57 -12.24 -7.27
C GLY A 96 -6.02 -12.26 -6.79
N ALA A 97 -6.32 -11.60 -5.67
CA ALA A 97 -7.70 -11.40 -5.21
C ALA A 97 -8.51 -10.40 -6.06
N VAL A 98 -7.97 -9.88 -7.16
CA VAL A 98 -8.63 -8.87 -8.01
C VAL A 98 -9.42 -9.45 -9.17
N CYS A 99 -9.23 -10.72 -9.54
CA CYS A 99 -9.98 -11.32 -10.66
C CYS A 99 -10.14 -12.83 -10.45
N THR A 100 -11.16 -13.23 -9.69
CA THR A 100 -11.89 -14.50 -9.86
C THR A 100 -13.34 -14.27 -9.50
#